data_AF-A0A1Y1XN19-F1
#
_entry.id   AF-A0A1Y1XN19-F1
#
_cell.length_a   1.000
_cell.length_b   1.000
_cell.length_c   1.000
_cell.angle_alpha   90.00
_cell.angle_beta   90.00
_cell.angle_gamma   90.00
#
_symmetry.space_group_name_H-M   'P 1'
#
loop_
_entity.id
_entity.type
_entity.pdbx_description
1 polymer ?
#
loop_
_entity_poly.entity_id
_entity_poly.type
_entity_poly.pdbx_seq_one_letter_code
_entity_poly.pdbx_strand_id
1 'polypeptide(L)'
;MNKNLGNTYKGKIIKKKHKLIEKAKIKSKYYKLIQNEVDDTPDYIKEIFGTDKEEKKEKKDNELTYEDFESDEGSNSETEQKETSDKGKNKNKNKNNNNNKHKNKKPNPFAKAIKERNKEREEKKKEMEEKKRIKEENLEKKKEYFRNRKSIRHKLARKNRKGQPIMKNQLEYLLNKLEK
;
A
#
# COMPACT_ATOMS: atom_id res chain seq x y z
N MET A 1 -16.84 -26.47 17.85
CA MET A 1 -16.10 -27.01 16.68
C MET A 1 -14.92 -26.10 16.34
N ASN A 2 -13.70 -26.46 16.78
CA ASN A 2 -12.49 -25.68 16.51
C ASN A 2 -11.97 -25.97 15.10
N LYS A 3 -12.47 -25.22 14.10
CA LYS A 3 -11.86 -25.24 12.76
C LYS A 3 -10.53 -24.52 12.87
N ASN A 4 -9.42 -25.23 12.65
CA ASN A 4 -8.06 -24.72 12.55
C ASN A 4 -7.92 -23.72 11.37
N LEU A 5 -8.56 -22.57 11.48
CA LEU A 5 -8.50 -21.47 10.51
C LEU A 5 -7.11 -20.86 10.45
N GLY A 6 -6.24 -21.15 11.43
CA GLY A 6 -4.98 -20.47 11.67
C GLY A 6 -4.00 -20.43 10.49
N ASN A 7 -4.08 -21.37 9.55
CA ASN A 7 -3.20 -21.44 8.37
C ASN A 7 -3.88 -21.17 7.02
N THR A 8 -5.22 -21.04 7.00
CA THR A 8 -5.95 -20.70 5.77
C THR A 8 -5.78 -19.22 5.42
N TYR A 9 -5.94 -18.86 4.15
CA TYR A 9 -5.91 -17.45 3.73
C TYR A 9 -6.94 -16.60 4.48
N LYS A 10 -8.17 -17.09 4.60
CA LYS A 10 -9.25 -16.46 5.37
C LYS A 10 -8.87 -16.26 6.84
N GLY A 11 -8.30 -17.28 7.50
CA GLY A 11 -7.88 -17.13 8.89
C GLY A 11 -6.65 -16.23 9.09
N LYS A 12 -5.75 -16.13 8.11
CA LYS A 12 -4.66 -15.13 8.12
C LYS A 12 -5.22 -13.70 8.05
N ILE A 13 -6.27 -13.47 7.26
CA ILE A 13 -6.97 -12.17 7.21
C ILE A 13 -7.63 -11.85 8.55
N ILE A 14 -8.38 -12.81 9.11
CA ILE A 14 -9.06 -12.65 10.41
C ILE A 14 -8.04 -12.32 11.51
N LYS A 15 -6.90 -13.04 11.55
CA LYS A 15 -5.80 -12.76 12.48
C LYS A 15 -5.22 -11.36 12.30
N LYS A 16 -5.04 -10.88 11.07
CA LYS A 16 -4.57 -9.51 10.80
C LYS A 16 -5.59 -8.47 11.27
N LYS A 17 -6.88 -8.68 11.00
CA LYS A 17 -7.97 -7.81 11.45
C LYS A 17 -8.00 -7.74 12.99
N HIS A 18 -7.94 -8.89 13.67
CA HIS A 18 -7.91 -8.94 15.13
C HIS A 18 -6.70 -8.18 15.71
N LYS A 19 -5.50 -8.40 15.16
CA LYS A 19 -4.29 -7.67 15.57
C LYS A 19 -4.41 -6.16 15.38
N LEU A 20 -5.05 -5.69 14.30
CA LEU A 20 -5.27 -4.26 14.08
C LEU A 20 -6.23 -3.67 15.13
N ILE A 21 -7.34 -4.37 15.41
CA ILE A 21 -8.31 -3.96 16.42
C ILE A 21 -7.66 -3.91 17.80
N GLU A 22 -6.89 -4.93 18.16
CA GLU A 22 -6.19 -5.01 19.44
C GLU A 22 -5.18 -3.87 19.62
N LYS A 23 -4.36 -3.59 18.58
CA LYS A 23 -3.45 -2.45 18.59
C LYS A 23 -4.18 -1.12 18.75
N ALA A 24 -5.32 -0.93 18.07
CA ALA A 24 -6.12 0.27 18.20
C ALA A 24 -6.70 0.42 19.61
N LYS A 25 -7.20 -0.67 20.22
CA LYS A 25 -7.69 -0.69 21.61
C LYS A 25 -6.60 -0.35 22.60
N ILE A 26 -5.41 -0.97 22.48
CA ILE A 26 -4.25 -0.67 23.35
C ILE A 26 -3.85 0.79 23.22
N LYS A 27 -3.74 1.31 21.99
CA LYS A 27 -3.42 2.71 21.74
C LYS A 27 -4.45 3.63 22.39
N SER A 28 -5.74 3.38 22.18
CA SER A 28 -6.83 4.16 22.81
C SER A 28 -6.73 4.16 24.33
N LYS A 29 -6.53 3.00 24.96
CA LYS A 29 -6.34 2.90 26.42
C LYS A 29 -5.13 3.68 26.91
N TYR A 30 -4.00 3.59 26.20
CA TYR A 30 -2.77 4.30 26.56
C TYR A 30 -2.94 5.82 26.50
N TYR A 31 -3.59 6.35 25.46
CA TYR A 31 -3.87 7.79 25.39
C TYR A 31 -4.81 8.26 26.48
N LYS A 32 -5.82 7.44 26.84
CA LYS A 32 -6.71 7.75 27.98
C LYS A 32 -5.94 7.79 29.30
N LEU A 33 -4.96 6.90 29.49
CA LEU A 33 -4.10 6.91 30.69
C LEU A 33 -3.24 8.17 30.73
N ILE A 34 -2.55 8.52 29.64
CA ILE A 34 -1.76 9.76 29.58
C ILE A 34 -2.62 10.99 29.85
N GLN A 35 -3.86 11.04 29.34
CA GLN A 35 -4.75 12.17 29.57
C GLN A 35 -5.22 12.29 31.03
N ASN A 36 -5.22 11.19 31.78
CA ASN A 36 -5.67 11.14 33.16
C ASN A 36 -4.52 11.29 34.17
N GLU A 37 -3.28 11.03 33.76
CA GLU A 37 -2.08 11.31 34.56
C GLU A 37 -1.87 12.83 34.63
N VAL A 38 -1.58 13.35 35.83
CA VAL A 38 -1.30 14.77 36.04
C VAL A 38 -0.07 15.14 35.20
N ASP A 39 -0.22 16.18 34.38
CA ASP A 39 0.77 16.60 33.41
C ASP A 39 1.97 17.28 34.13
N ASP A 40 2.84 16.46 34.72
CA ASP A 40 4.10 16.83 35.42
C ASP A 40 5.17 17.39 34.47
N THR A 41 4.78 17.69 33.24
CA THR A 41 5.64 18.31 32.22
C THR A 41 6.00 19.75 32.66
N PRO A 42 7.29 20.09 32.82
CA PRO A 42 7.73 21.45 33.15
C PRO A 42 7.21 22.51 32.18
N ASP A 43 6.88 23.70 32.70
CA ASP A 43 6.18 24.74 31.92
C ASP A 43 6.97 25.23 30.69
N TYR A 44 8.31 25.26 30.75
CA TYR A 44 9.14 25.63 29.60
C TYR A 44 9.02 24.64 28.43
N ILE A 45 8.70 23.37 28.70
CA ILE A 45 8.45 22.35 27.66
C ILE A 45 7.05 22.57 27.06
N LYS A 46 6.07 22.96 27.89
CA LYS A 46 4.73 23.31 27.41
C LYS A 46 4.76 24.54 26.51
N GLU A 47 5.63 25.51 26.75
CA GLU A 47 5.78 26.71 25.90
C GLU A 47 6.37 26.38 24.52
N ILE A 48 7.40 25.52 24.46
CA ILE A 48 8.06 25.14 23.20
C ILE A 48 7.17 24.25 22.31
N PHE A 49 6.32 23.40 22.91
CA PHE A 49 5.53 22.39 22.18
C PHE A 49 4.00 22.62 22.24
N GLY A 50 3.53 23.61 23.00
CA GLY A 50 2.10 23.89 23.22
C GLY A 50 1.46 24.79 22.16
N THR A 51 2.26 25.57 21.43
CA THR A 51 1.79 26.57 20.45
C THR A 51 1.00 25.97 19.28
N ASP A 52 1.15 24.67 18.99
CA ASP A 52 0.46 24.02 17.86
C ASP A 52 -0.89 23.35 18.24
N LYS A 53 -1.26 23.31 19.53
CA LYS A 53 -2.42 22.54 20.01
C LYS A 53 -3.71 23.37 20.19
N GLU A 54 -3.63 24.67 20.39
CA GLU A 54 -4.82 25.48 20.71
C GLU A 54 -5.76 25.66 19.51
N GLU A 55 -5.27 25.68 18.27
CA GLU A 55 -6.12 25.78 17.07
C GLU A 55 -7.00 24.53 16.78
N LYS A 56 -6.79 23.41 17.48
CA LYS A 56 -7.52 22.15 17.24
C LYS A 56 -8.64 21.85 18.24
N LYS A 57 -8.76 22.60 19.34
CA LYS A 57 -9.79 22.34 20.36
C LYS A 57 -11.19 22.83 19.97
N GLU A 58 -11.31 23.80 19.07
CA GLU A 58 -12.63 24.35 18.65
C GLU A 58 -13.43 23.43 17.69
N LYS A 59 -12.88 22.29 17.24
CA LYS A 59 -13.58 21.37 16.31
C LYS A 59 -14.07 20.08 16.96
N LYS A 60 -14.16 20.02 18.29
CA LYS A 60 -14.39 18.78 19.04
C LYS A 60 -15.82 18.57 19.54
N ASP A 61 -16.77 19.40 19.13
CA ASP A 61 -18.19 19.30 19.54
C ASP A 61 -19.10 18.62 18.50
N ASN A 62 -18.55 18.09 17.40
CA ASN A 62 -19.28 17.17 16.51
C ASN A 62 -18.95 15.72 16.89
N GLU A 63 -19.49 15.33 18.05
CA GLU A 63 -19.47 13.99 18.61
C GLU A 63 -20.33 13.05 17.73
N LEU A 64 -19.66 12.24 16.90
CA LEU A 64 -20.29 11.14 16.17
C LEU A 64 -20.42 9.95 17.13
N THR A 65 -21.55 9.87 17.83
CA THR A 65 -21.98 8.69 18.59
C THR A 65 -22.14 7.51 17.63
N TYR A 66 -21.27 6.51 17.76
CA TYR A 66 -21.44 5.23 17.09
C TYR A 66 -22.38 4.39 17.94
N GLU A 67 -23.67 4.38 17.58
CA GLU A 67 -24.61 3.41 18.10
C GLU A 67 -24.24 2.00 17.65
N ASP A 68 -24.45 1.09 18.59
CA ASP A 68 -24.21 -0.33 18.57
C ASP A 68 -25.23 -1.01 17.62
N PHE A 69 -24.81 -1.38 16.42
CA PHE A 69 -25.64 -2.17 15.49
C PHE A 69 -25.23 -3.64 15.58
N GLU A 70 -25.80 -4.34 16.56
CA GLU A 70 -25.90 -5.80 16.59
C GLU A 70 -27.03 -6.26 15.66
N SER A 71 -26.73 -7.26 14.81
CA SER A 71 -27.63 -8.05 13.92
C SER A 71 -28.38 -7.24 12.85
N ASP A 72 -28.51 -7.66 11.58
CA ASP A 72 -28.92 -8.98 11.15
C ASP A 72 -28.60 -9.22 9.65
N GLU A 73 -28.64 -10.50 9.29
CA GLU A 73 -28.47 -11.21 8.02
C GLU A 73 -28.32 -10.51 6.65
N GLY A 74 -27.31 -11.02 5.92
CA GLY A 74 -27.52 -11.55 4.57
C GLY A 74 -27.54 -10.56 3.40
N SER A 75 -26.41 -10.45 2.68
CA SER A 75 -26.53 -10.28 1.23
C SER A 75 -25.31 -10.79 0.47
N ASN A 76 -25.63 -11.78 -0.35
CA ASN A 76 -24.81 -12.43 -1.35
C ASN A 76 -24.86 -11.58 -2.62
N SER A 77 -23.73 -11.13 -3.18
CA SER A 77 -23.69 -10.78 -4.61
C SER A 77 -22.30 -11.00 -5.18
N GLU A 78 -22.07 -12.25 -5.58
CA GLU A 78 -21.20 -12.57 -6.70
C GLU A 78 -21.71 -11.84 -7.95
N THR A 79 -20.82 -11.21 -8.70
CA THR A 79 -21.13 -10.85 -10.09
C THR A 79 -20.01 -11.40 -10.95
N GLU A 80 -20.26 -12.61 -11.42
CA GLU A 80 -19.49 -13.31 -12.43
C GLU A 80 -19.47 -12.52 -13.74
N GLN A 81 -18.28 -12.49 -14.35
CA GLN A 81 -18.07 -12.11 -15.73
C GLN A 81 -18.72 -13.16 -16.63
N LYS A 82 -19.75 -12.77 -17.39
CA LYS A 82 -20.19 -13.52 -18.57
C LYS A 82 -19.83 -12.73 -19.81
N GLU A 83 -18.87 -13.27 -20.54
CA GLU A 83 -18.59 -12.98 -21.94
C GLU A 83 -19.88 -13.16 -22.76
N THR A 84 -20.26 -12.15 -23.52
CA THR A 84 -21.25 -12.31 -24.59
C THR A 84 -20.60 -11.96 -25.91
N SER A 85 -20.38 -13.03 -26.67
CA SER A 85 -20.06 -13.11 -28.08
C SER A 85 -20.66 -12.00 -28.95
N ASP A 86 -19.76 -11.38 -29.70
CA ASP A 86 -20.02 -10.53 -30.84
C ASP A 86 -20.80 -11.29 -31.92
N LYS A 87 -22.08 -10.97 -32.10
CA LYS A 87 -22.87 -11.36 -33.28
C LYS A 87 -23.27 -10.11 -34.03
N GLY A 88 -22.64 -9.93 -35.17
CA GLY A 88 -22.87 -8.84 -36.10
C GLY A 88 -24.34 -8.68 -36.47
N LYS A 89 -24.79 -7.43 -36.46
CA LYS A 89 -25.89 -6.94 -37.29
C LYS A 89 -25.46 -5.64 -37.94
N ASN A 90 -25.02 -5.76 -39.19
CA ASN A 90 -25.04 -4.70 -40.17
C ASN A 90 -26.41 -4.01 -40.14
N LYS A 91 -26.44 -2.76 -39.68
CA LYS A 91 -27.48 -1.81 -40.07
C LYS A 91 -26.79 -0.64 -40.74
N ASN A 92 -26.81 -0.69 -42.07
CA ASN A 92 -26.65 0.46 -42.95
C ASN A 92 -27.50 1.62 -42.39
N LYS A 93 -26.84 2.59 -41.77
CA LYS A 93 -27.41 3.90 -41.50
C LYS A 93 -26.83 4.85 -42.54
N ASN A 94 -27.71 5.21 -43.47
CA ASN A 94 -27.55 6.23 -44.48
C ASN A 94 -26.69 7.40 -43.99
N LYS A 95 -25.59 7.61 -44.73
CA LYS A 95 -24.84 8.87 -44.74
C LYS A 95 -25.75 9.96 -45.32
N ASN A 96 -26.59 10.56 -44.48
CA ASN A 96 -27.08 11.90 -44.77
C ASN A 96 -25.93 12.87 -44.46
N ASN A 97 -25.29 13.33 -45.54
CA ASN A 97 -24.43 14.50 -45.59
C ASN A 97 -25.25 15.73 -45.16
N ASN A 98 -25.46 15.90 -43.86
CA ASN A 98 -25.78 17.20 -43.32
C ASN A 98 -24.47 17.93 -43.09
N ASN A 99 -24.18 18.85 -44.00
CA ASN A 99 -23.34 20.03 -43.79
C ASN A 99 -23.84 20.80 -42.56
N ASN A 100 -23.58 20.24 -41.38
CA ASN A 100 -23.82 20.89 -40.11
C ASN A 100 -22.72 21.95 -39.98
N LYS A 101 -23.02 23.14 -40.51
CA LYS A 101 -22.37 24.40 -40.22
C LYS A 101 -21.93 24.36 -38.76
N HIS A 102 -20.62 24.47 -38.52
CA HIS A 102 -20.00 24.45 -37.20
C HIS A 102 -20.68 25.48 -36.29
N LYS A 103 -21.73 25.07 -35.59
CA LYS A 103 -22.30 25.88 -34.51
C LYS A 103 -21.23 25.87 -33.43
N ASN A 104 -20.56 27.01 -33.27
CA ASN A 104 -19.60 27.25 -32.20
C ASN A 104 -20.27 26.90 -30.88
N LYS A 105 -20.06 25.67 -30.41
CA LYS A 105 -20.60 25.22 -29.14
C LYS A 105 -19.96 26.10 -28.08
N LYS A 106 -20.80 26.70 -27.24
CA LYS A 106 -20.31 27.51 -26.12
C LYS A 106 -19.30 26.66 -25.33
N PRO A 107 -18.12 27.21 -24.98
CA PRO A 107 -17.13 26.47 -24.23
C PRO A 107 -17.75 26.01 -22.92
N ASN A 108 -17.49 24.74 -22.55
CA ASN A 108 -17.97 24.20 -21.29
C ASN A 108 -17.36 25.05 -20.14
N PRO A 109 -18.17 25.61 -19.22
CA PRO A 109 -17.67 26.46 -18.14
C PRO A 109 -16.65 25.75 -17.23
N PHE A 110 -16.68 24.42 -17.18
CA PHE A 110 -15.77 23.59 -16.39
C PHE A 110 -14.62 22.99 -17.21
N ALA A 111 -14.46 23.34 -18.49
CA ALA A 111 -13.42 22.76 -19.35
C ALA A 111 -12.02 22.91 -18.73
N LYS A 112 -11.74 24.07 -18.12
CA LYS A 112 -10.46 24.33 -17.44
C LYS A 112 -10.27 23.42 -16.22
N ALA A 113 -11.28 23.34 -15.35
CA ALA A 113 -11.24 22.49 -14.14
C ALA A 113 -11.09 21.00 -14.49
N ILE A 114 -11.76 20.52 -15.54
CA ILE A 114 -11.62 19.14 -16.02
C ILE A 114 -10.20 18.88 -16.53
N LYS A 115 -9.62 19.82 -17.27
CA LYS A 115 -8.25 19.72 -17.79
C LYS A 115 -7.21 19.67 -16.67
N GLU A 116 -7.36 20.52 -15.65
CA GLU A 116 -6.48 20.53 -14.48
C GLU A 116 -6.58 19.23 -13.67
N ARG A 117 -7.80 18.75 -13.39
CA ARG A 117 -8.01 17.46 -12.71
C ARG A 117 -7.40 16.28 -13.47
N ASN A 118 -7.48 16.29 -14.79
CA ASN A 118 -6.91 15.21 -15.61
C ASN A 118 -5.38 15.25 -15.58
N LYS A 119 -4.76 16.44 -15.67
CA LYS A 119 -3.31 16.59 -15.50
C LYS A 119 -2.83 16.07 -14.15
N GLU A 120 -3.51 16.46 -13.07
CA GLU A 120 -3.17 16.01 -11.71
C GLU A 120 -3.28 14.49 -11.56
N ARG A 121 -4.31 13.87 -12.16
CA ARG A 121 -4.46 12.40 -12.18
C ARG A 121 -3.35 11.71 -12.94
N GLU A 122 -2.93 12.27 -14.08
CA GLU A 122 -1.82 11.72 -14.88
C GLU A 122 -0.49 11.83 -14.13
N GLU A 123 -0.20 12.96 -13.50
CA GLU A 123 0.99 13.16 -12.68
C GLU A 123 1.04 12.18 -11.51
N LYS A 124 -0.06 12.04 -10.76
CA LYS A 124 -0.17 11.04 -9.68
C LYS A 124 0.04 9.61 -10.18
N LYS A 125 -0.47 9.29 -11.37
CA LYS A 125 -0.30 7.95 -11.96
C LYS A 125 1.17 7.68 -12.32
N LYS A 126 1.85 8.67 -12.92
CA LYS A 126 3.29 8.60 -13.23
C LYS A 126 4.14 8.46 -11.97
N GLU A 127 3.86 9.25 -10.94
CA GLU A 127 4.58 9.16 -9.66
C GLU A 127 4.42 7.78 -9.00
N MET A 128 3.21 7.22 -9.04
CA MET A 128 2.93 5.89 -8.51
C MET A 128 3.64 4.78 -9.30
N GLU A 129 3.72 4.92 -10.62
CA GLU A 129 4.43 3.99 -11.49
C GLU A 129 5.94 4.03 -11.27
N GLU A 130 6.52 5.23 -11.16
CA GLU A 130 7.94 5.41 -10.86
C GLU A 130 8.30 4.83 -9.49
N LYS A 131 7.48 5.09 -8.45
CA LYS A 131 7.64 4.47 -7.13
C LYS A 131 7.57 2.94 -7.17
N LYS A 132 6.73 2.37 -8.03
CA LYS A 132 6.68 0.91 -8.20
C LYS A 132 7.95 0.40 -8.88
N ARG A 133 8.40 1.06 -9.95
CA ARG A 133 9.63 0.68 -10.66
C ARG A 133 10.85 0.69 -9.74
N ILE A 134 11.03 1.76 -8.96
CA ILE A 134 12.14 1.87 -7.99
C ILE A 134 12.06 0.73 -6.94
N LYS A 135 10.86 0.38 -6.47
CA LYS A 135 10.70 -0.73 -5.52
C LYS A 135 11.05 -2.08 -6.14
N GLU A 136 10.66 -2.31 -7.39
CA GLU A 136 10.97 -3.54 -8.12
C GLU A 136 12.47 -3.67 -8.39
N GLU A 137 13.11 -2.61 -8.86
CA GLU A 137 14.57 -2.57 -9.07
C GLU A 137 15.32 -2.85 -7.76
N ASN A 138 14.92 -2.22 -6.65
CA ASN A 138 15.53 -2.47 -5.34
C ASN A 138 15.31 -3.91 -4.85
N LEU A 139 14.13 -4.47 -5.12
CA LEU A 139 13.82 -5.85 -4.77
C LEU A 139 14.68 -6.82 -5.59
N GLU A 140 14.89 -6.56 -6.87
CA GLU A 140 15.76 -7.35 -7.73
C GLU A 140 17.23 -7.30 -7.29
N LYS A 141 17.76 -6.10 -7.06
CA LYS A 141 19.13 -5.94 -6.50
C LYS A 141 19.29 -6.71 -5.19
N LYS A 142 18.28 -6.66 -4.32
CA LYS A 142 18.27 -7.43 -3.07
C LYS A 142 18.27 -8.93 -3.33
N LYS A 143 17.43 -9.43 -4.24
CA LYS A 143 17.38 -10.85 -4.61
C LYS A 143 18.71 -11.32 -5.18
N GLU A 144 19.31 -10.54 -6.07
CA GLU A 144 20.60 -10.82 -6.68
C GLU A 144 21.72 -10.89 -5.63
N TYR A 145 21.78 -9.90 -4.73
CA TYR A 145 22.70 -9.91 -3.60
C TYR A 145 22.60 -11.20 -2.78
N PHE A 146 21.39 -11.64 -2.44
CA PHE A 146 21.21 -12.89 -1.68
C PHE A 146 21.57 -14.14 -2.47
N ARG A 147 21.31 -14.17 -3.79
CA ARG A 147 21.74 -15.27 -4.67
C ARG A 147 23.27 -15.37 -4.69
N ASN A 148 23.95 -14.25 -4.88
CA ASN A 148 25.41 -14.17 -4.90
C ASN A 148 26.00 -14.54 -3.53
N ARG A 149 25.42 -14.04 -2.44
CA ARG A 149 25.84 -14.41 -1.08
C ARG A 149 25.68 -15.91 -0.83
N LYS A 150 24.57 -16.51 -1.27
CA LYS A 150 24.31 -17.95 -1.12
C LYS A 150 25.31 -18.77 -1.92
N SER A 151 25.61 -18.40 -3.17
CA SER A 151 26.57 -19.11 -4.01
C SER A 151 27.99 -19.01 -3.44
N ILE A 152 28.41 -17.84 -2.98
CA ILE A 152 29.71 -17.63 -2.30
C ILE A 152 29.78 -18.47 -1.03
N ARG A 153 28.76 -18.40 -0.16
CA ARG A 153 28.70 -19.21 1.07
C ARG A 153 28.83 -20.70 0.76
N HIS A 154 28.10 -21.18 -0.25
CA HIS A 154 28.17 -22.57 -0.66
C HIS A 154 29.58 -22.95 -1.15
N LYS A 155 30.21 -22.12 -1.99
CA LYS A 155 31.59 -22.34 -2.47
C LYS A 155 32.61 -22.40 -1.32
N LEU A 156 32.52 -21.48 -0.36
CA LEU A 156 33.44 -21.40 0.79
C LEU A 156 33.23 -22.52 1.80
N ALA A 157 31.99 -23.00 1.96
CA ALA A 157 31.66 -24.10 2.85
C ALA A 157 32.04 -25.48 2.30
N ARG A 158 32.47 -25.59 1.03
CA ARG A 158 32.90 -26.88 0.47
C ARG A 158 34.14 -27.38 1.21
N LYS A 159 34.11 -28.67 1.54
CA LYS A 159 35.18 -29.39 2.22
C LYS A 159 35.72 -30.50 1.33
N ASN A 160 36.99 -30.86 1.52
CA ASN A 160 37.60 -32.02 0.87
C ASN A 160 37.13 -33.33 1.54
N ARG A 161 37.56 -34.50 1.04
CA ARG A 161 37.22 -35.81 1.63
C ARG A 161 37.67 -35.95 3.09
N LYS A 162 38.69 -35.18 3.51
CA LYS A 162 39.21 -35.14 4.88
C LYS A 162 38.49 -34.11 5.77
N GLY A 163 37.43 -33.46 5.28
CA GLY A 163 36.64 -32.47 6.03
C GLY A 163 37.28 -31.08 6.16
N GLN A 164 38.44 -30.85 5.56
CA GLN A 164 39.11 -29.55 5.57
C GLN A 164 38.52 -28.61 4.51
N PRO A 165 38.49 -27.29 4.75
CA PRO A 165 38.03 -26.33 3.76
C PRO A 165 38.90 -26.35 2.50
N ILE A 166 38.29 -26.15 1.34
CA ILE A 166 39.04 -26.03 0.07
C ILE A 166 39.73 -24.66 0.02
N MET A 167 41.04 -24.65 0.27
CA MET A 167 41.84 -23.41 0.38
C MET A 167 41.82 -22.55 -0.89
N LYS A 168 41.74 -23.16 -2.08
CA LYS A 168 41.61 -22.42 -3.35
C LYS A 168 40.45 -21.41 -3.32
N ASN A 169 39.27 -21.85 -2.89
CA ASN A 169 38.08 -21.00 -2.85
C ASN A 169 38.21 -19.88 -1.80
N GLN A 170 38.91 -20.16 -0.70
CA GLN A 170 39.16 -19.19 0.37
C GLN A 170 40.14 -18.10 -0.10
N LEU A 171 41.24 -18.50 -0.74
CA LEU A 171 42.22 -17.59 -1.30
C LEU A 171 41.62 -16.71 -2.40
N GLU A 172 40.88 -17.30 -3.35
CA GLU A 172 40.20 -16.55 -4.41
C GLU A 172 39.22 -15.51 -3.84
N TYR A 173 38.49 -15.85 -2.77
CA TYR A 173 37.58 -14.91 -2.11
C TYR A 173 38.33 -13.79 -1.37
N LEU A 174 39.46 -14.09 -0.74
CA LEU A 174 40.30 -13.10 -0.06
C LEU A 174 40.94 -12.14 -1.08
N LEU A 175 41.48 -12.66 -2.18
CA LEU A 175 42.04 -11.84 -3.26
C LEU A 175 40.97 -10.89 -3.85
N ASN A 176 39.79 -11.41 -4.19
CA ASN A 176 38.65 -10.61 -4.65
C ASN A 176 38.19 -9.53 -3.65
N LYS A 177 38.51 -9.68 -2.36
CA LYS A 177 38.22 -8.69 -1.32
C LYS A 177 39.32 -7.64 -1.15
N LEU A 178 40.56 -7.98 -1.48
CA LEU A 178 41.70 -7.08 -1.40
C LEU A 178 41.83 -6.21 -2.66
N GLU A 179 41.39 -6.73 -3.82
CA GLU A 179 41.37 -6.00 -5.09
C GLU A 179 40.22 -4.98 -5.21
N LYS A 180 39.30 -4.95 -4.24
CA LYS A 180 38.18 -4.01 -4.17
C LYS A 180 38.37 -2.99 -3.07
#